data_AF-A0A2V8J9U8-F1
#
_entry.id   AF-A0A2V8J9U8-F1
#
_cell.length_a   1.000
_cell.length_b   1.000
_cell.length_c   1.000
_cell.angle_alpha   90.00
_cell.angle_beta   90.00
_cell.angle_gamma   90.00
#
_symmetry.space_group_name_H-M   'P 1'
#
loop_
_entity.id
_entity.type
_entity.pdbx_description
1 polymer ?
#
loop_
_entity_poly.entity_id
_entity_poly.type
_entity_poly.pdbx_seq_one_letter_code
_entity_poly.pdbx_strand_id
1 'polypeptide(L)'
;MGPQFDAEFSTALFGFNGEAVLYCQGISDTVARDYAMDYARLLENRAKGIEAQQPRIPTGLFEPNRNLIRSTLDRMYEKHFRGV
;
A
#
# COMPACT_ATOMS: atom_id res chain seq x y z
N MET A 1 -7.22 -17.52 15.32
CA MET A 1 -8.17 -16.62 14.64
C MET A 1 -9.36 -17.46 14.19
N GLY A 2 -10.57 -16.93 14.32
CA GLY A 2 -11.78 -17.62 13.87
C GLY A 2 -12.13 -17.23 12.42
N PRO A 3 -13.00 -17.99 11.73
CA PRO A 3 -13.33 -17.77 10.32
C PRO A 3 -13.91 -16.37 10.03
N GLN A 4 -14.52 -15.71 11.02
CA GLN A 4 -15.00 -14.34 10.90
C GLN A 4 -13.85 -13.33 10.75
N PHE A 5 -12.79 -13.48 11.55
CA PHE A 5 -11.60 -12.63 11.45
C PHE A 5 -10.92 -12.79 10.09
N ASP A 6 -10.81 -14.02 9.60
CA ASP A 6 -10.20 -14.30 8.29
C ASP A 6 -11.00 -13.68 7.13
N ALA A 7 -12.34 -13.64 7.25
CA ALA A 7 -13.22 -12.99 6.29
C ALA A 7 -13.13 -11.46 6.33
N GLU A 8 -13.09 -10.87 7.53
CA GLU A 8 -12.91 -9.42 7.74
C GLU A 8 -11.55 -8.95 7.20
N PHE A 9 -10.49 -9.71 7.51
CA PHE A 9 -9.15 -9.47 6.99
C PHE A 9 -9.10 -9.58 5.45
N SER A 10 -9.70 -10.61 4.88
CA SER A 10 -9.72 -10.80 3.42
C SER A 10 -10.47 -9.64 2.72
N THR A 11 -11.55 -9.17 3.33
CA THR A 11 -12.34 -8.03 2.83
C THR A 11 -11.52 -6.74 2.88
N ALA A 12 -10.85 -6.46 4.01
CA ALA A 12 -9.97 -5.30 4.16
C ALA A 12 -8.81 -5.33 3.16
N LEU A 13 -8.19 -6.49 2.97
CA LEU A 13 -7.10 -6.66 2.01
C LEU A 13 -7.58 -6.43 0.56
N PHE A 14 -8.75 -6.94 0.19
CA PHE A 14 -9.31 -6.72 -1.13
C PHE A 14 -9.63 -5.23 -1.37
N GLY A 15 -10.22 -4.56 -0.37
CA GLY A 15 -10.50 -3.12 -0.43
C GLY A 15 -9.24 -2.27 -0.57
N PHE A 16 -8.22 -2.56 0.24
CA PHE A 16 -6.92 -1.89 0.16
C PHE A 16 -6.27 -2.07 -1.21
N ASN A 17 -6.16 -3.31 -1.69
CA ASN A 17 -5.53 -3.61 -2.97
C ASN A 17 -6.29 -2.93 -4.13
N GLY A 18 -7.62 -2.89 -4.09
CA GLY A 18 -8.43 -2.19 -5.09
C GLY A 18 -8.12 -0.70 -5.17
N GLU A 19 -8.10 0.01 -4.04
CA GLU A 19 -7.77 1.44 -3.99
C GLU A 19 -6.31 1.71 -4.36
N ALA A 20 -5.37 0.91 -3.86
CA ALA A 20 -3.95 1.07 -4.11
C ALA A 20 -3.59 0.86 -5.60
N VAL A 21 -4.20 -0.14 -6.27
CA VAL A 21 -3.99 -0.38 -7.70
C VAL A 21 -4.46 0.82 -8.54
N LEU A 22 -5.65 1.34 -8.27
CA LEU A 22 -6.19 2.51 -8.97
C LEU A 22 -5.31 3.74 -8.76
N TYR A 23 -4.85 3.96 -7.54
CA TYR A 23 -3.92 5.04 -7.23
C TYR A 23 -2.62 4.92 -8.03
N CYS A 24 -1.99 3.74 -8.04
CA CYS A 24 -0.75 3.53 -8.79
C CYS A 24 -0.95 3.74 -10.30
N GLN A 25 -2.05 3.27 -10.87
CA GLN A 25 -2.38 3.45 -12.29
C GLN A 25 -2.60 4.93 -12.66
N GLY A 26 -3.06 5.76 -11.73
CA GLY A 26 -3.22 7.21 -11.92
C GLY A 26 -1.91 7.99 -11.99
N ILE A 27 -0.78 7.40 -11.59
CA ILE A 27 0.53 8.06 -11.62
C ILE A 27 1.13 7.95 -13.02
N SER A 28 1.34 9.10 -13.68
CA SER A 28 1.91 9.17 -15.02
C SER A 28 3.43 8.98 -15.04
N ASP A 29 4.13 9.46 -14.00
CA ASP A 29 5.58 9.27 -13.86
C ASP A 29 5.87 7.80 -13.52
N THR A 30 6.65 7.13 -14.37
CA THR A 30 6.91 5.70 -14.24
C THR A 30 7.71 5.36 -13.00
N VAL A 31 8.66 6.20 -12.59
CA VAL A 31 9.49 5.99 -11.39
C VAL A 31 8.64 6.13 -10.12
N ALA A 32 7.76 7.14 -10.09
CA ALA A 32 6.81 7.36 -9.01
C ALA A 32 5.76 6.23 -8.93
N ARG A 33 5.30 5.73 -10.08
CA ARG A 33 4.36 4.61 -10.15
C ARG A 33 4.97 3.32 -9.63
N ASP A 34 6.16 2.97 -10.10
CA ASP A 34 6.86 1.75 -9.66
C ASP A 34 7.13 1.80 -8.16
N TYR A 35 7.55 2.97 -7.66
CA TYR A 35 7.70 3.20 -6.23
C TYR A 35 6.39 3.03 -5.44
N ALA A 36 5.28 3.53 -5.96
CA ALA A 36 3.96 3.38 -5.33
C ALA A 36 3.52 1.91 -5.29
N MET A 37 3.76 1.13 -6.35
CA MET A 37 3.47 -0.30 -6.38
C MET A 37 4.29 -1.07 -5.35
N ASP A 38 5.60 -0.79 -5.27
CA ASP A 38 6.48 -1.42 -4.28
C ASP A 38 6.05 -1.08 -2.84
N TYR A 39 5.65 0.17 -2.60
CA TYR A 39 5.18 0.59 -1.29
C TYR A 39 3.82 -0.01 -0.92
N ALA A 40 2.89 -0.12 -1.88
CA ALA A 40 1.61 -0.81 -1.68
C ALA A 40 1.84 -2.29 -1.32
N ARG A 41 2.76 -2.96 -2.01
CA ARG A 41 3.14 -4.35 -1.74
C ARG A 41 3.78 -4.53 -0.36
N LEU A 42 4.59 -3.57 0.09
CA LEU A 42 5.11 -3.54 1.46
C LEU A 42 3.96 -3.53 2.48
N LEU A 43 2.96 -2.66 2.29
CA LEU A 43 1.82 -2.54 3.21
C LEU A 43 0.95 -3.79 3.21
N GLU A 44 0.67 -4.38 2.04
CA GLU A 44 -0.01 -5.67 1.93
C GLU A 44 0.75 -6.79 2.69
N ASN A 45 2.06 -6.86 2.53
CA ASN A 45 2.88 -7.86 3.24
C ASN A 45 2.84 -7.64 4.75
N ARG A 46 2.88 -6.38 5.21
CA ARG A 46 2.73 -6.03 6.64
C ARG A 46 1.38 -6.48 7.20
N ALA A 47 0.28 -6.27 6.46
CA ALA A 47 -1.03 -6.77 6.86
C ALA A 47 -1.04 -8.29 7.01
N LYS A 48 -0.33 -9.01 6.13
CA LYS A 48 -0.18 -10.48 6.20
C LYS A 48 0.81 -10.98 7.27
N GLY A 49 1.42 -10.08 8.05
CA GLY A 49 2.45 -10.43 9.02
C GLY A 49 3.78 -10.89 8.40
N ILE A 50 4.00 -10.57 7.11
CA ILE A 50 5.23 -10.91 6.39
C ILE A 50 6.22 -9.75 6.55
N GLU A 51 7.41 -10.05 7.07
CA GLU A 51 8.49 -9.08 7.11
C GLU A 51 8.90 -8.68 5.69
N ALA A 52 8.65 -7.41 5.35
CA ALA A 52 9.02 -6.83 4.07
C ALA A 52 9.93 -5.62 4.30
N GLN A 53 11.01 -5.57 3.52
CA GLN A 53 11.95 -4.45 3.55
C GLN A 53 11.32 -3.21 2.92
N GLN A 54 11.72 -2.03 3.38
CA GLN A 54 11.28 -0.79 2.75
C GLN A 54 11.75 -0.74 1.28
N PRO A 55 10.90 -0.28 0.35
CA PRO A 55 11.31 -0.02 -1.02
C PRO A 55 12.53 0.88 -1.07
N ARG A 56 13.48 0.54 -1.94
CA ARG A 56 14.64 1.41 -2.20
C ARG A 56 14.14 2.77 -2.68
N ILE A 57 14.82 3.83 -2.26
CA ILE A 57 14.53 5.17 -2.75
C ILE A 57 15.02 5.24 -4.20
N PRO A 58 14.12 5.46 -5.18
CA PRO A 58 14.54 5.53 -6.57
C PRO A 58 15.31 6.82 -6.84
N THR A 59 16.33 6.74 -7.69
CA THR A 59 16.99 7.92 -8.26
C THR A 59 15.96 8.70 -9.08
N GLY A 60 15.81 10.00 -8.80
CA GLY A 60 14.83 10.86 -9.49
C GLY A 60 13.50 11.03 -8.77
N LEU A 61 13.18 10.19 -7.76
CA LEU A 61 12.00 10.38 -6.93
C LEU A 61 12.34 11.13 -5.64
N PHE A 62 12.36 12.45 -5.76
CA PHE A 62 12.63 13.36 -4.66
C PHE A 62 11.36 13.69 -3.87
N GLU A 63 11.57 14.32 -2.73
CA GLU A 63 10.48 14.96 -1.99
C GLU A 63 10.01 16.21 -2.75
N PRO A 64 8.71 16.53 -2.74
CA PRO A 64 7.66 15.97 -1.87
C PRO A 64 6.98 14.70 -2.42
N ASN A 65 7.20 14.35 -3.70
CA ASN A 65 6.45 13.30 -4.40
C ASN A 65 6.50 11.94 -3.68
N ARG A 66 7.67 11.56 -3.17
CA ARG A 66 7.82 10.34 -2.36
C ARG A 66 6.96 10.34 -1.10
N ASN A 67 6.93 11.45 -0.36
CA ASN A 67 6.18 11.56 0.89
C ASN A 67 4.67 11.58 0.62
N LEU A 68 4.23 12.24 -0.45
CA LEU A 68 2.84 12.20 -0.92
C LEU A 68 2.37 10.78 -1.23
N ILE A 69 3.19 9.98 -1.92
CA ILE A 69 2.89 8.58 -2.22
C ILE A 69 2.73 7.77 -0.93
N ARG A 70 3.71 7.87 -0.02
CA ARG A 70 3.67 7.16 1.28
C ARG A 70 2.44 7.53 2.07
N SER A 71 2.22 8.83 2.32
CA SER A 71 1.09 9.31 3.10
C SER A 71 -0.26 8.95 2.49
N THR A 72 -0.37 8.89 1.15
CA THR A 72 -1.62 8.49 0.50
C THR A 72 -1.90 7.00 0.70
N LEU A 73 -0.89 6.15 0.50
CA LEU A 73 -1.01 4.70 0.68
C LEU A 73 -1.20 4.32 2.16
N ASP A 74 -0.53 5.01 3.09
CA ASP A 74 -0.73 4.82 4.53
C ASP A 74 -2.17 5.14 4.94
N ARG A 75 -2.76 6.23 4.42
CA ARG A 75 -4.18 6.56 4.69
C ARG A 75 -5.14 5.51 4.15
N MET A 76 -4.87 4.96 2.95
CA MET A 76 -5.67 3.87 2.39
C MET A 76 -5.55 2.61 3.25
N TYR A 77 -4.33 2.29 3.68
CA TYR A 77 -4.08 1.16 4.57
C TYR A 77 -4.83 1.32 5.89
N GLU A 78 -4.68 2.45 6.56
CA GLU A 78 -5.40 2.75 7.80
C GLU A 78 -6.91 2.68 7.60
N LYS A 79 -7.45 3.18 6.50
CA LYS A 79 -8.89 3.13 6.22
C LYS A 79 -9.43 1.70 6.20
N HIS A 80 -8.71 0.75 5.61
CA HIS A 80 -9.18 -0.63 5.43
C HIS A 80 -8.85 -1.54 6.61
N PHE A 81 -7.72 -1.34 7.27
CA PHE A 81 -7.28 -2.19 8.37
C PHE A 81 -7.62 -1.62 9.75
N ARG A 82 -8.26 -0.44 9.84
CA ARG A 82 -8.73 0.11 11.13
C ARG A 82 -9.91 -0.71 11.64
N GLY A 83 -9.65 -1.53 12.66
CA GLY A 83 -10.67 -2.33 13.33
C GLY A 83 -10.75 -3.78 12.88
N VAL A 84 -9.84 -4.20 11.99
CA VAL A 84 -9.46 -5.62 11.79
C VAL A 84 -8.44 -5.98 12.86
#